data_AF-A0A957U7Z9-F1
#
_entry.id   AF-A0A957U7Z9-F1
#
_cell.length_a   1.000
_cell.length_b   1.000
_cell.length_c   1.000
_cell.angle_alpha   90.00
_cell.angle_beta   90.00
_cell.angle_gamma   90.00
#
_symmetry.space_group_name_H-M   'P 1'
#
loop_
_entity.id
_entity.type
_entity.pdbx_description
1 polymer ?
#
loop_
_entity_poly.entity_id
_entity_poly.type
_entity_poly.pdbx_seq_one_letter_code
_entity_poly.pdbx_strand_id
1 'polypeptide(L)'
;MTLEHQAGTTLADFQAAPAADIAWAAPATMVYAAAGTRRAAALAGIASESEAYASWSRRQMMAACRLIFAHGVKHLFTILATPGQFQEVGRYRNRLLEWIAWGAAGAEAMDDYREVGWRVRLIGGHEIDRLAAPAEHLCALPAPDGAPTLWLWVIPDEEAPWRWQQQ
;
A
#
# COMPACT_ATOMS: atom_id res chain seq x y z
N MET A 1 -26.65 -15.84 1.71
CA MET A 1 -26.26 -17.25 1.79
C MET A 1 -25.00 -17.28 2.63
N THR A 2 -25.15 -17.55 3.92
CA THR A 2 -24.05 -17.50 4.90
C THR A 2 -23.45 -18.89 4.93
N LEU A 3 -22.24 -19.07 4.40
CA LEU A 3 -21.52 -20.33 4.53
C LEU A 3 -21.14 -20.48 6.01
N GLU A 4 -22.00 -21.18 6.76
CA GLU A 4 -21.63 -21.78 8.04
C GLU A 4 -20.33 -22.57 7.83
N HIS A 5 -19.43 -22.46 8.79
CA HIS A 5 -18.12 -23.11 8.85
C HIS A 5 -18.25 -24.60 8.45
N GLN A 6 -18.05 -24.93 7.17
CA GLN A 6 -18.17 -26.30 6.71
C GLN A 6 -16.94 -27.06 7.19
N ALA A 7 -17.10 -27.80 8.30
CA ALA A 7 -16.21 -28.89 8.63
C ALA A 7 -16.08 -29.79 7.39
N GLY A 8 -14.92 -29.76 6.73
CA GLY A 8 -14.67 -30.54 5.50
C GLY A 8 -14.01 -29.78 4.35
N THR A 9 -13.89 -28.45 4.37
CA THR A 9 -13.15 -27.72 3.32
C THR A 9 -11.67 -28.12 3.34
N THR A 10 -11.20 -28.80 2.30
CA THR A 10 -9.79 -29.14 2.18
C THR A 10 -8.97 -27.93 1.73
N LEU A 11 -7.65 -27.99 1.88
CA LEU A 11 -6.77 -26.94 1.36
C LEU A 11 -6.93 -26.76 -0.15
N ALA A 12 -7.12 -27.86 -0.91
CA ALA A 12 -7.32 -27.81 -2.35
C ALA A 12 -8.62 -27.08 -2.71
N ASP A 13 -9.71 -27.36 -1.98
CA ASP A 13 -10.99 -26.68 -2.19
C ASP A 13 -10.88 -25.18 -1.86
N PHE A 14 -10.20 -24.83 -0.77
CA PHE A 14 -9.95 -23.44 -0.40
C PHE A 14 -9.12 -22.69 -1.46
N GLN A 15 -8.07 -23.32 -1.99
CA GLN A 15 -7.20 -22.71 -3.01
C GLN A 15 -7.87 -22.57 -4.38
N ALA A 16 -8.82 -23.45 -4.70
CA ALA A 16 -9.57 -23.40 -5.95
C ALA A 16 -10.82 -22.50 -5.88
N ALA A 17 -11.25 -22.11 -4.67
CA ALA A 17 -12.45 -21.33 -4.47
C ALA A 17 -12.31 -19.88 -5.02
N PRO A 18 -13.38 -19.30 -5.59
CA PRO A 18 -13.43 -17.88 -5.92
C PRO A 18 -13.18 -17.01 -4.68
N ALA A 19 -12.46 -15.89 -4.85
CA ALA A 19 -12.09 -15.00 -3.75
C ALA A 19 -13.31 -14.48 -2.95
N ALA A 20 -14.45 -14.25 -3.61
CA ALA A 20 -15.69 -13.82 -2.96
C ALA A 20 -16.26 -14.88 -1.98
N ASP A 21 -16.07 -16.17 -2.28
CA ASP A 21 -16.61 -17.27 -1.48
C ASP A 21 -15.78 -17.53 -0.22
N ILE A 22 -14.51 -17.13 -0.24
CA ILE A 22 -13.58 -17.23 0.90
C ILE A 22 -13.30 -15.90 1.59
N ALA A 23 -13.96 -14.82 1.17
CA ALA A 23 -13.74 -13.48 1.73
C ALA A 23 -14.03 -13.39 3.23
N TRP A 24 -14.89 -14.27 3.75
CA TRP A 24 -15.18 -14.38 5.19
C TRP A 24 -13.96 -14.81 6.02
N ALA A 25 -13.00 -15.51 5.40
CA ALA A 25 -11.78 -15.97 6.06
C ALA A 25 -10.67 -14.91 6.07
N ALA A 26 -10.80 -13.85 5.26
CA ALA A 26 -9.82 -12.79 5.23
C ALA A 26 -9.86 -11.95 6.50
N PRO A 27 -8.69 -11.53 7.03
CA PRO A 27 -8.66 -10.61 8.16
C PRO A 27 -9.26 -9.26 7.75
N ALA A 28 -9.99 -8.61 8.66
CA ALA A 28 -10.51 -7.27 8.41
C ALA A 28 -9.38 -6.26 8.14
N THR A 29 -8.23 -6.43 8.82
CA THR A 29 -7.06 -5.55 8.72
C THR A 29 -5.82 -6.38 8.46
N MET A 30 -4.96 -5.91 7.56
CA MET A 30 -3.67 -6.53 7.25
C MET A 30 -2.57 -5.49 7.11
N VAL A 31 -1.36 -5.84 7.56
CA VAL A 31 -0.13 -5.09 7.28
C VAL A 31 0.65 -5.86 6.20
N TYR A 32 0.96 -5.18 5.11
CA TYR A 32 1.69 -5.72 3.97
C TYR A 32 2.94 -4.86 3.69
N ALA A 33 4.10 -5.39 4.05
CA ALA A 33 5.38 -4.77 3.79
C ALA A 33 6.05 -5.44 2.58
N ALA A 34 6.01 -4.78 1.41
CA ALA A 34 6.72 -5.27 0.24
C ALA A 34 8.24 -5.19 0.48
N ALA A 35 8.90 -6.35 0.51
CA ALA A 35 10.34 -6.46 0.70
C ALA A 35 11.02 -7.05 -0.55
N GLY A 36 12.34 -6.80 -0.69
CA GLY A 36 13.10 -7.34 -1.81
C GLY A 36 12.78 -6.71 -3.17
N THR A 37 12.11 -5.56 -3.20
CA THR A 37 11.70 -4.84 -4.43
C THR A 37 12.89 -4.50 -5.32
N ARG A 38 14.03 -4.09 -4.77
CA ARG A 38 15.29 -3.87 -5.53
C ARG A 38 15.81 -5.15 -6.19
N ARG A 39 15.75 -6.29 -5.49
CA ARG A 39 16.18 -7.58 -6.03
C ARG A 39 15.27 -8.01 -7.18
N ALA A 40 13.95 -7.89 -6.99
CA ALA A 40 12.97 -8.20 -8.02
C ALA A 40 13.12 -7.28 -9.26
N ALA A 41 13.37 -5.98 -9.05
CA ALA A 41 13.65 -5.05 -10.14
C ALA A 41 14.92 -5.41 -10.92
N ALA A 42 16.01 -5.79 -10.22
CA ALA A 42 17.25 -6.22 -10.86
C ALA A 42 17.05 -7.48 -11.73
N LEU A 43 16.25 -8.45 -11.26
CA LEU A 43 15.89 -9.63 -12.05
C LEU A 43 15.04 -9.28 -13.28
N ALA A 44 14.32 -8.16 -13.24
CA ALA A 44 13.58 -7.62 -14.38
C ALA A 44 14.41 -6.65 -15.25
N GLY A 45 15.72 -6.51 -15.00
CA GLY A 45 16.60 -5.59 -15.74
C GLY A 45 16.37 -4.11 -15.46
N ILE A 46 15.74 -3.76 -14.33
CA ILE A 46 15.41 -2.38 -13.94
C ILE A 46 16.37 -1.90 -12.86
N ALA A 47 17.08 -0.81 -13.14
CA ALA A 47 18.00 -0.17 -12.18
C ALA A 47 17.22 0.54 -11.05
N SER A 48 17.57 0.27 -9.79
CA SER A 48 16.85 0.77 -8.60
C SER A 48 16.91 2.28 -8.38
N GLU A 49 17.79 2.98 -9.08
CA GLU A 49 17.94 4.45 -8.98
C GLU A 49 17.24 5.19 -10.13
N SER A 50 16.52 4.47 -10.99
CA SER A 50 15.85 5.03 -12.17
C SER A 50 14.40 5.40 -11.89
N GLU A 51 13.84 6.32 -12.69
CA GLU A 51 12.39 6.60 -12.69
C GLU A 51 11.58 5.35 -13.08
N ALA A 52 12.15 4.49 -13.92
CA ALA A 52 11.54 3.22 -14.28
C ALA A 52 11.34 2.31 -13.07
N TYR A 53 12.24 2.34 -12.08
CA TYR A 53 12.07 1.62 -10.82
C TYR A 53 10.90 2.17 -10.00
N ALA A 54 10.80 3.49 -9.83
CA ALA A 54 9.68 4.09 -9.10
C ALA A 54 8.32 3.73 -9.73
N SER A 55 8.22 3.85 -11.06
CA SER A 55 7.00 3.49 -11.81
C SER A 55 6.70 2.00 -11.76
N TRP A 56 7.71 1.15 -11.93
CA TRP A 56 7.55 -0.29 -11.81
C TRP A 56 7.08 -0.69 -10.40
N SER A 57 7.72 -0.16 -9.36
CA SER A 57 7.39 -0.45 -7.96
C SER A 57 5.95 -0.04 -7.62
N ARG A 58 5.51 1.14 -8.08
CA ARG A 58 4.13 1.61 -7.92
C ARG A 58 3.12 0.64 -8.55
N ARG A 59 3.38 0.18 -9.78
CA ARG A 59 2.50 -0.81 -10.45
C ARG A 59 2.45 -2.14 -9.71
N GLN A 60 3.59 -2.64 -9.20
CA GLN A 60 3.61 -3.85 -8.39
C GLN A 60 2.82 -3.70 -7.09
N MET A 61 2.97 -2.57 -6.40
CA MET A 61 2.20 -2.25 -5.20
C MET A 61 0.70 -2.25 -5.49
N MET A 62 0.28 -1.56 -6.55
CA MET A 62 -1.14 -1.51 -6.95
C MET A 62 -1.69 -2.89 -7.28
N ALA A 63 -0.96 -3.71 -8.04
CA ALA A 63 -1.37 -5.07 -8.35
C ALA A 63 -1.53 -5.94 -7.09
N ALA A 64 -0.56 -5.88 -6.17
CA ALA A 64 -0.63 -6.59 -4.89
C ALA A 64 -1.83 -6.12 -4.04
N CYS A 65 -2.04 -4.81 -3.91
CA CYS A 65 -3.17 -4.26 -3.17
C CYS A 65 -4.52 -4.68 -3.79
N ARG A 66 -4.63 -4.68 -5.13
CA ARG A 66 -5.83 -5.13 -5.84
C ARG A 66 -6.14 -6.58 -5.53
N LEU A 67 -5.13 -7.45 -5.59
CA LEU A 67 -5.27 -8.85 -5.25
C LEU A 67 -5.75 -9.03 -3.80
N ILE A 68 -5.14 -8.32 -2.85
CA ILE A 68 -5.47 -8.41 -1.43
C ILE A 68 -6.91 -7.97 -1.15
N PHE A 69 -7.32 -6.81 -1.66
CA PHE A 69 -8.67 -6.31 -1.46
C PHE A 69 -9.73 -7.18 -2.14
N ALA A 70 -9.42 -7.80 -3.28
CA ALA A 70 -10.31 -8.76 -3.94
C ALA A 70 -10.61 -9.99 -3.06
N HIS A 71 -9.75 -10.31 -2.09
CA HIS A 71 -9.96 -11.40 -1.13
C HIS A 71 -10.73 -10.96 0.13
N GLY A 72 -11.23 -9.71 0.21
CA GLY A 72 -12.14 -9.28 1.29
C GLY A 72 -11.48 -8.55 2.47
N VAL A 73 -10.18 -8.26 2.41
CA VAL A 73 -9.52 -7.37 3.38
C VAL A 73 -10.19 -5.99 3.33
N LYS A 74 -10.41 -5.36 4.49
CA LYS A 74 -11.08 -4.03 4.56
C LYS A 74 -10.09 -2.89 4.79
N HIS A 75 -9.03 -3.14 5.55
CA HIS A 75 -7.95 -2.19 5.80
C HIS A 75 -6.60 -2.81 5.46
N LEU A 76 -5.89 -2.20 4.51
CA LEU A 76 -4.54 -2.63 4.14
C LEU A 76 -3.56 -1.53 4.48
N PHE A 77 -2.61 -1.83 5.37
CA PHE A 77 -1.49 -0.95 5.65
C PHE A 77 -0.31 -1.40 4.81
N THR A 78 0.21 -0.53 3.96
CA THR A 78 1.43 -0.79 3.19
C THR A 78 2.49 0.25 3.47
N ILE A 79 3.72 -0.21 3.67
CA ILE A 79 4.83 0.63 4.08
C ILE A 79 5.55 1.15 2.84
N LEU A 80 5.51 2.45 2.63
CA LEU A 80 6.18 3.14 1.53
C LEU A 80 7.65 3.44 1.86
N ALA A 81 7.92 3.83 3.11
CA ALA A 81 9.28 4.03 3.59
C ALA A 81 9.44 3.78 5.10
N THR A 82 10.58 3.23 5.47
CA THR A 82 11.03 3.01 6.86
C THR A 82 12.27 3.84 7.18
N PRO A 83 12.67 3.97 8.46
CA PRO A 83 13.81 4.79 8.86
C PRO A 83 15.11 4.45 8.12
N GLY A 84 15.35 3.17 7.82
CA GLY A 84 16.53 2.75 7.06
C GLY A 84 16.61 3.38 5.67
N GLN A 85 15.49 3.61 4.99
CA GLN A 85 15.47 4.28 3.68
C GLN A 85 15.73 5.79 3.80
N PHE A 86 15.35 6.40 4.92
CA PHE A 86 15.66 7.81 5.22
C PHE A 86 17.14 8.04 5.57
N GLN A 87 17.82 7.00 6.05
CA GLN A 87 19.26 6.99 6.33
C GLN A 87 20.12 6.68 5.10
N GLU A 88 19.53 6.29 3.97
CA GLU A 88 20.28 6.08 2.73
C GLU A 88 20.92 7.36 2.22
N VAL A 89 21.91 7.21 1.33
CA VAL A 89 22.65 8.32 0.73
C VAL A 89 22.56 8.27 -0.80
N GLY A 90 23.02 9.36 -1.46
CA GLY A 90 23.09 9.42 -2.91
C GLY A 90 21.75 9.64 -3.60
N ARG A 91 21.65 9.22 -4.87
CA ARG A 91 20.52 9.57 -5.74
C ARG A 91 19.18 9.04 -5.22
N TYR A 92 19.16 7.82 -4.67
CA TYR A 92 17.94 7.24 -4.11
C TYR A 92 17.37 8.13 -3.00
N ARG A 93 18.20 8.52 -2.03
CA ARG A 93 17.77 9.38 -0.91
C ARG A 93 17.25 10.73 -1.38
N ASN A 94 17.93 11.32 -2.37
CA ASN A 94 17.56 12.63 -2.94
C ASN A 94 16.18 12.58 -3.62
N ARG A 95 15.80 11.43 -4.19
CA ARG A 95 14.54 11.24 -4.91
C ARG A 95 13.44 10.61 -4.07
N LEU A 96 13.76 10.00 -2.92
CA LEU A 96 12.83 9.20 -2.11
C LEU A 96 11.50 9.91 -1.86
N LEU A 97 11.54 11.13 -1.31
CA LEU A 97 10.32 11.88 -0.98
C LEU A 97 9.54 12.31 -2.23
N GLU A 98 10.24 12.59 -3.33
CA GLU A 98 9.61 12.95 -4.60
C GLU A 98 8.89 11.74 -5.21
N TRP A 99 9.52 10.56 -5.17
CA TRP A 99 8.90 9.31 -5.58
C TRP A 99 7.76 8.87 -4.67
N ILE A 100 7.85 9.08 -3.36
CA ILE A 100 6.74 8.83 -2.44
C ILE A 100 5.58 9.76 -2.76
N ALA A 101 5.81 11.08 -2.85
CA ALA A 101 4.75 12.04 -3.16
C ALA A 101 4.07 11.73 -4.51
N TRP A 102 4.87 11.48 -5.55
CA TRP A 102 4.37 11.10 -6.87
C TRP A 102 3.65 9.75 -6.86
N GLY A 103 4.23 8.73 -6.23
CA GLY A 103 3.69 7.38 -6.22
C GLY A 103 2.44 7.25 -5.35
N ALA A 104 2.32 8.06 -4.30
CA ALA A 104 1.18 8.07 -3.40
C ALA A 104 0.05 8.97 -3.90
N ALA A 105 0.33 10.16 -4.43
CA ALA A 105 -0.69 11.17 -4.75
C ALA A 105 -0.48 11.90 -6.09
N GLY A 106 0.42 11.41 -6.94
CA GLY A 106 0.55 11.89 -8.32
C GLY A 106 -0.65 11.52 -9.18
N ALA A 107 -0.81 12.18 -10.33
CA ALA A 107 -1.99 12.04 -11.19
C ALA A 107 -2.36 10.58 -11.49
N GLU A 108 -1.37 9.76 -11.87
CA GLU A 108 -1.59 8.34 -12.16
C GLU A 108 -2.09 7.55 -10.94
N ALA A 109 -1.55 7.81 -9.75
CA ALA A 109 -2.01 7.14 -8.52
C ALA A 109 -3.46 7.55 -8.21
N MET A 110 -3.77 8.84 -8.36
CA MET A 110 -5.12 9.36 -8.14
C MET A 110 -6.13 8.80 -9.15
N ASP A 111 -5.73 8.61 -10.41
CA ASP A 111 -6.54 7.95 -11.43
C ASP A 111 -6.80 6.49 -11.04
N ASP A 112 -5.75 5.76 -10.66
CA ASP A 112 -5.87 4.36 -10.25
C ASP A 112 -6.82 4.20 -9.05
N TYR A 113 -6.74 5.07 -8.03
CA TYR A 113 -7.60 5.00 -6.86
C TYR A 113 -9.06 5.31 -7.19
N ARG A 114 -9.30 6.26 -8.11
CA ARG A 114 -10.65 6.56 -8.60
C ARG A 114 -11.24 5.38 -9.37
N GLU A 115 -10.44 4.72 -10.20
CA GLU A 115 -10.86 3.53 -10.95
C GLU A 115 -11.29 2.39 -10.02
N VAL A 116 -10.50 2.12 -8.98
CA VAL A 116 -10.78 1.01 -8.05
C VAL A 116 -11.74 1.36 -6.91
N GLY A 117 -12.04 2.65 -6.73
CA GLY A 117 -12.98 3.14 -5.72
C GLY A 117 -12.51 2.95 -4.27
N TRP A 118 -11.21 2.98 -4.00
CA TRP A 118 -10.69 2.80 -2.63
C TRP A 118 -10.66 4.12 -1.87
N ARG A 119 -10.79 4.02 -0.55
CA ARG A 119 -10.40 5.10 0.35
C ARG A 119 -8.89 5.02 0.56
N VAL A 120 -8.16 6.12 0.36
CA VAL A 120 -6.69 6.12 0.51
C VAL A 120 -6.27 7.17 1.52
N ARG A 121 -5.33 6.82 2.40
CA ARG A 121 -4.84 7.69 3.47
C ARG A 121 -3.33 7.56 3.59
N LEU A 122 -2.64 8.67 3.86
CA LEU A 122 -1.21 8.72 4.09
C LEU A 122 -0.93 8.95 5.58
N ILE A 123 -0.35 7.95 6.25
CA ILE A 123 0.09 8.01 7.64
C ILE A 123 1.54 8.49 7.69
N GLY A 124 1.82 9.43 8.60
CA GLY A 124 3.14 10.05 8.78
C GLY A 124 3.42 11.23 7.84
N GLY A 125 2.53 11.53 6.89
CA GLY A 125 2.69 12.67 5.98
C GLY A 125 2.69 14.03 6.68
N HIS A 126 2.09 14.13 7.87
CA HIS A 126 2.03 15.37 8.65
C HIS A 126 3.37 15.76 9.32
N GLU A 127 4.29 14.81 9.52
CA GLU A 127 5.63 15.08 10.07
C GLU A 127 6.67 15.41 8.99
N ILE A 128 6.29 15.29 7.72
CA ILE A 128 7.19 15.46 6.58
C ILE A 128 6.59 16.52 5.66
N ASP A 129 7.13 17.75 5.67
CA ASP A 129 6.58 18.89 4.92
C ASP A 129 6.23 18.58 3.46
N ARG A 130 7.09 17.82 2.77
CA ARG A 130 6.88 17.43 1.36
C ARG A 130 5.69 16.49 1.14
N LEU A 131 5.16 15.87 2.19
CA LEU A 131 4.09 14.88 2.16
C LEU A 131 2.77 15.39 2.75
N ALA A 132 2.74 16.59 3.36
CA ALA A 132 1.52 17.17 3.89
C ALA A 132 0.46 17.39 2.79
N ALA A 133 0.81 18.09 1.72
CA ALA A 133 -0.10 18.32 0.59
C ALA A 133 -0.54 17.01 -0.11
N PRO A 134 0.35 16.03 -0.38
CA PRO A 134 -0.06 14.69 -0.81
C PRO A 134 -1.09 14.01 0.11
N ALA A 135 -0.92 14.11 1.44
CA ALA A 135 -1.85 13.53 2.40
C ALA A 135 -3.25 14.16 2.31
N GLU A 136 -3.31 15.50 2.22
CA GLU A 136 -4.56 16.24 2.04
C GLU A 136 -5.27 15.87 0.74
N HIS A 137 -4.51 15.74 -0.35
CA HIS A 137 -5.05 15.35 -1.66
C HIS A 137 -5.70 13.96 -1.61
N LEU A 138 -5.08 13.00 -0.91
CA LEU A 138 -5.65 11.66 -0.71
C LEU A 138 -6.89 11.68 0.18
N CYS A 139 -6.96 12.57 1.18
CA CYS A 139 -8.14 12.75 2.01
C CYS A 139 -9.34 13.29 1.22
N ALA A 140 -9.10 14.13 0.21
CA ALA A 140 -10.14 14.69 -0.66
C ALA A 140 -10.68 13.69 -1.71
N LEU A 141 -10.06 12.51 -1.85
CA LEU A 141 -10.42 11.49 -2.81
C LEU A 141 -11.79 10.87 -2.43
N PRO A 142 -12.82 10.97 -3.28
CA PRO A 142 -14.13 10.41 -2.97
C PRO A 142 -14.05 8.90 -2.93
N ALA A 143 -14.70 8.29 -1.94
CA ALA A 143 -14.78 6.84 -1.81
C ALA A 143 -16.22 6.45 -1.42
N PRO A 144 -16.81 5.43 -2.06
CA PRO A 144 -18.12 4.92 -1.68
C PRO A 144 -18.21 4.52 -0.20
N ASP A 145 -19.44 4.45 0.31
CA ASP A 145 -19.71 3.87 1.62
C ASP A 145 -19.27 2.40 1.64
N GLY A 146 -18.58 2.02 2.71
CA GLY A 146 -18.02 0.67 2.84
C GLY A 146 -16.81 0.36 1.96
N ALA A 147 -16.27 1.33 1.20
CA ALA A 147 -15.06 1.13 0.40
C ALA A 147 -13.88 0.66 1.26
N PRO A 148 -13.06 -0.30 0.77
CA PRO A 148 -11.85 -0.72 1.46
C PRO A 148 -10.86 0.45 1.55
N THR A 149 -10.05 0.45 2.60
CA THR A 149 -9.11 1.54 2.90
C THR A 149 -7.66 1.09 2.75
N LEU A 150 -6.93 1.76 1.86
CA LEU A 150 -5.49 1.65 1.73
C LEU A 150 -4.79 2.73 2.59
N TRP A 151 -4.05 2.28 3.59
CA TRP A 151 -3.22 3.11 4.43
C TRP A 151 -1.77 3.03 3.94
N LEU A 152 -1.31 4.10 3.31
CA LEU A 152 0.06 4.29 2.88
C LEU A 152 0.86 4.79 4.08
N TRP A 153 1.89 4.06 4.48
CA TRP A 153 2.62 4.36 5.70
C TRP A 153 4.05 4.80 5.43
N VAL A 154 4.40 5.99 5.90
CA VAL A 154 5.76 6.52 5.89
C VAL A 154 6.23 6.70 7.32
N ILE A 155 7.32 6.03 7.68
CA ILE A 155 7.88 6.01 9.04
C ILE A 155 9.24 6.72 9.00
N PRO A 156 9.34 8.01 9.39
CA PRO A 156 10.58 8.77 9.28
C PRO A 156 11.68 8.28 10.23
N ASP A 157 11.28 7.88 11.44
CA ASP A 157 12.16 7.38 12.49
C ASP A 157 11.44 6.33 13.37
N GLU A 158 12.21 5.63 14.20
CA GLU A 158 11.73 4.53 15.06
C GLU A 158 10.68 4.99 16.09
N GLU A 159 10.70 6.27 16.45
CA GLU A 159 9.83 6.84 17.48
C GLU A 159 8.52 7.39 16.92
N ALA A 160 8.43 7.62 15.61
CA ALA A 160 7.27 8.23 14.97
C ALA A 160 5.94 7.50 15.28
N PRO A 161 5.85 6.15 15.19
CA PRO A 161 4.62 5.44 15.53
C PRO A 161 4.14 5.66 16.96
N TRP A 162 5.06 5.82 17.92
CA TRP A 162 4.74 6.05 19.32
C TRP A 162 4.24 7.46 19.57
N ARG A 163 4.78 8.45 18.85
CA ARG A 163 4.30 9.85 18.93
C ARG A 163 2.86 10.00 18.45
N TRP A 164 2.45 9.25 17.44
CA TRP A 164 1.09 9.34 16.88
C TRP A 164 0.02 8.70 17.74
N GLN A 165 0.39 7.80 18.65
CA GLN A 165 -0.57 7.21 19.62
C GLN A 165 -0.96 8.18 20.73
N GLN A 166 -0.19 9.26 20.91
CA GLN A 166 -0.39 10.22 21.99
C GLN A 166 -1.24 11.44 21.57
N GLN A 167 -1.69 11.48 20.31
CA GLN A 167 -2.49 12.56 19.72
C GLN A 167 -3.94 12.11 19.53
#